data_AF-A0A9E5EKG1-F1
#
_entry.id   AF-A0A9E5EKG1-F1
#
_cell.length_a   1.000
_cell.length_b   1.000
_cell.length_c   1.000
_cell.angle_alpha   90.00
_cell.angle_beta   90.00
_cell.angle_gamma   90.00
#
_symmetry.space_group_name_H-M   'P 1'
#
loop_
_entity.id
_entity.type
_entity.pdbx_description
1 polymer ?
#
loop_
_entity_poly.entity_id
_entity_poly.type
_entity_poly.pdbx_seq_one_letter_code
_entity_poly.pdbx_strand_id
1 'polypeptide(L)' 'MKAHPAGQLIVMGVPGPKITDGLRDLIRRVQPGGFIFFTRNMAEAAQFHGLVKECADLLEHPAIMTVDQEGG' A
#
# COMPACT_ATOMS: atom_id res chain seq x y z
N MET A 1 8.94 -2.87 18.76
CA MET A 1 7.76 -3.68 19.12
C MET A 1 7.33 -4.44 17.89
N LYS A 2 6.93 -5.71 18.01
CA LYS A 2 6.32 -6.43 16.88
C LYS A 2 4.99 -5.78 16.51
N ALA A 3 4.67 -5.70 15.22
CA ALA A 3 3.36 -5.25 14.77
C ALA A 3 2.26 -6.17 15.33
N HIS A 4 1.09 -5.60 15.59
CA HIS A 4 -0.03 -6.38 16.12
C HIS A 4 -0.58 -7.30 15.03
N PRO A 5 -0.88 -8.59 15.31
CA PRO A 5 -1.32 -9.55 14.29
C PRO A 5 -2.56 -9.10 13.50
N ALA A 6 -3.45 -8.31 14.12
CA ALA A 6 -4.63 -7.75 13.45
C ALA A 6 -4.31 -6.85 12.26
N GLY A 7 -3.09 -6.32 12.13
CA GLY A 7 -2.67 -5.54 10.96
C GLY A 7 -2.84 -6.31 9.66
N GLN A 8 -2.55 -7.61 9.66
CA GLN A 8 -2.68 -8.47 8.47
C GLN A 8 -4.13 -8.68 8.00
N LEU A 9 -5.12 -8.31 8.82
CA LEU A 9 -6.53 -8.36 8.45
C LEU A 9 -7.01 -7.08 7.74
N ILE A 10 -6.13 -6.10 7.54
CA ILE A 10 -6.44 -4.79 6.97
C ILE A 10 -5.96 -4.73 5.51
N VAL A 11 -6.85 -4.28 4.63
CA VAL A 11 -6.49 -3.78 3.29
C VAL A 11 -6.48 -2.25 3.36
N MET A 12 -5.30 -1.66 3.20
CA MET A 12 -5.07 -0.23 3.39
C MET A 12 -5.15 0.54 2.06
N GLY A 13 -5.89 1.64 2.02
CA GLY A 13 -5.86 2.57 0.88
C GLY A 13 -4.66 3.52 0.94
N VAL A 14 -4.15 3.93 -0.23
CA VAL A 14 -3.12 4.98 -0.32
C VAL A 14 -3.78 6.32 -0.73
N PRO A 15 -3.47 7.45 -0.05
CA PRO A 15 -4.13 8.73 -0.33
C PRO A 15 -3.80 9.34 -1.70
N GLY A 16 -2.62 9.07 -2.27
CA GLY A 16 -2.17 9.65 -3.54
C GLY A 16 -1.06 8.85 -4.22
N PRO A 17 -0.32 9.45 -5.17
CA PRO A 17 0.66 8.74 -6.00
C PRO A 17 2.03 8.52 -5.31
N LYS A 18 2.22 9.01 -4.08
CA LYS A 18 3.49 8.95 -3.36
C LYS A 18 3.27 8.62 -1.89
N ILE A 19 4.21 7.89 -1.30
CA ILE A 19 4.24 7.65 0.15
C ILE A 19 4.94 8.84 0.82
N THR A 20 4.24 9.48 1.76
CA THR A 20 4.84 10.48 2.65
C THR A 20 5.55 9.80 3.81
N ASP A 21 6.46 10.50 4.50
CA ASP A 21 7.16 9.93 5.67
C ASP A 21 6.19 9.46 6.75
N GLY A 22 5.14 10.24 7.05
CA GLY A 22 4.12 9.83 8.03
C GLY A 22 3.33 8.59 7.61
N LEU A 23 3.03 8.44 6.31
CA LEU A 23 2.39 7.22 5.80
C LEU A 23 3.36 6.03 5.86
N ARG A 24 4.65 6.25 5.60
CA ARG A 24 5.70 5.24 5.71
C ARG A 24 5.78 4.67 7.13
N ASP A 25 5.76 5.54 8.13
CA ASP A 25 5.80 5.16 9.54
C ASP A 25 4.53 4.42 9.95
N LEU A 26 3.37 4.85 9.46
CA LEU A 26 2.10 4.16 9.69
C LEU A 26 2.11 2.74 9.09
N ILE A 27 2.55 2.59 7.85
CA ILE A 27 2.64 1.27 7.18
C ILE A 27 3.56 0.35 7.98
N ARG A 28 4.76 0.83 8.37
CA ARG A 28 5.71 0.04 9.16
C ARG A 28 5.14 -0.40 10.50
N ARG A 29 4.36 0.47 11.16
CA ARG A 29 3.74 0.17 12.46
C ARG A 29 2.55 -0.78 12.34
N VAL A 30 1.73 -0.63 11.31
CA VAL A 30 0.50 -1.41 11.13
C VAL A 30 0.80 -2.79 10.53
N GLN A 31 1.74 -2.89 9.57
CA GLN A 31 1.98 -4.10 8.76
C GLN A 31 0.66 -4.64 8.14
N PRO A 32 -0.01 -3.85 7.26
CA PRO A 32 -1.25 -4.27 6.62
C PRO A 32 -1.07 -5.52 5.76
N GLY A 33 -2.09 -6.39 5.71
CA GLY A 33 -2.09 -7.59 4.87
C GLY A 33 -2.15 -7.30 3.37
N GLY A 34 -2.56 -6.09 3.00
CA GLY A 34 -2.63 -5.66 1.61
C GLY A 34 -2.90 -4.18 1.43
N PHE A 35 -2.87 -3.78 0.17
CA PHE A 35 -3.19 -2.43 -0.28
C PHE A 35 -4.26 -2.45 -1.36
N ILE A 36 -5.11 -1.41 -1.38
CA ILE A 36 -6.04 -1.14 -2.49
C ILE A 36 -5.70 0.19 -3.15
N PHE A 37 -5.57 0.17 -4.47
CA PHE A 37 -5.24 1.32 -5.31
C PHE A 37 -6.43 1.76 -6.17
N PHE A 38 -6.50 3.07 -6.42
CA PHE A 38 -7.51 3.71 -7.27
C PHE A 38 -6.83 4.69 -8.25
N THR A 39 -7.60 5.34 -9.12
CA THR A 39 -7.10 6.30 -10.12
C THR A 39 -6.20 7.40 -9.52
N ARG A 40 -6.50 7.89 -8.31
CA ARG A 40 -5.67 8.91 -7.61
C ARG A 40 -4.24 8.46 -7.30
N ASN A 41 -3.96 7.16 -7.37
CA ASN A 41 -2.64 6.58 -7.12
C ASN A 41 -1.82 6.40 -8.42
N MET A 42 -2.44 6.59 -9.58
CA MET A 42 -1.91 6.27 -10.90
C MET A 42 -1.79 7.54 -11.75
N ALA A 43 -0.60 8.11 -11.80
CA ALA A 43 -0.28 9.20 -12.73
C ALA A 43 0.31 8.66 -14.03
N GLU A 44 1.30 7.77 -13.93
CA GLU A 44 1.96 7.10 -15.05
C GLU A 44 2.45 5.71 -14.62
N ALA A 45 2.72 4.81 -15.58
CA ALA A 45 3.07 3.42 -15.30
C ALA A 45 4.32 3.28 -14.41
N ALA A 46 5.38 4.06 -14.70
CA ALA A 46 6.62 4.01 -13.94
C ALA A 46 6.43 4.49 -12.49
N GLN A 47 5.70 5.59 -12.29
CA GLN A 47 5.34 6.08 -10.95
C GLN A 47 4.51 5.04 -10.17
N PHE A 48 3.47 4.47 -10.79
CA PHE A 48 2.61 3.52 -10.10
C PHE A 48 3.36 2.24 -9.73
N HIS A 49 4.23 1.74 -10.62
CA HIS A 49 5.13 0.63 -10.30
C HIS A 49 6.02 0.96 -9.10
N GLY A 50 6.60 2.16 -9.07
CA GLY A 50 7.38 2.66 -7.93
C GLY A 50 6.59 2.67 -6.62
N LEU A 51 5.34 3.15 -6.67
CA LEU A 51 4.44 3.17 -5.50
C LEU A 51 4.12 1.76 -4.99
N VAL A 52 3.74 0.84 -5.87
CA VAL A 52 3.42 -0.55 -5.49
C VAL A 52 4.65 -1.23 -4.89
N LYS A 53 5.83 -1.04 -5.51
CA LYS A 53 7.09 -1.55 -5.00
C LYS A 53 7.43 -0.99 -3.63
N GLU A 54 7.29 0.32 -3.44
CA GLU A 54 7.55 0.99 -2.17
C GLU A 54 6.63 0.47 -1.06
N CYS A 55 5.34 0.26 -1.34
CA CYS A 55 4.41 -0.38 -0.41
C CYS A 55 4.84 -1.80 -0.02
N ALA A 56 5.26 -2.62 -0.98
CA ALA A 56 5.74 -3.99 -0.71
C ALA A 56 7.02 -4.00 0.13
N ASP A 57 7.98 -3.12 -0.19
CA ASP A 57 9.28 -3.05 0.50
C ASP A 57 9.17 -2.59 1.96
N LEU A 58 8.04 -1.97 2.36
CA LEU A 58 7.78 -1.55 3.74
C LEU A 58 7.20 -2.65 4.64
N LEU A 59 6.84 -3.80 4.06
CA LEU A 59 6.26 -4.92 4.77
C LEU A 59 7.26 -6.06 4.96
N GLU A 60 7.16 -6.74 6.09
CA GLU A 60 7.98 -7.91 6.43
C GLU A 60 7.40 -9.22 5.89
N HIS A 61 6.32 -9.14 5.12
CA HIS A 61 5.58 -10.28 4.58
C HIS A 61 4.99 -9.95 3.20
N PRO A 62 4.64 -10.98 2.39
CA PRO A 62 3.88 -10.78 1.17
C PRO A 62 2.56 -10.09 1.45
N ALA A 63 2.12 -9.23 0.55
CA ALA A 63 0.90 -8.46 0.67
C ALA A 63 0.04 -8.62 -0.58
N ILE A 64 -1.28 -8.62 -0.40
CA ILE A 64 -2.21 -8.57 -1.53
C ILE A 64 -2.25 -7.14 -2.08
N MET A 65 -1.94 -6.98 -3.37
CA MET A 65 -2.00 -5.70 -4.06
C MET A 65 -3.24 -5.69 -4.94
N THR A 66 -4.27 -4.93 -4.54
CA THR A 66 -5.57 -4.91 -5.21
C THR A 66 -5.80 -3.58 -5.92
N VAL A 67 -6.64 -3.63 -6.94
CA VAL A 67 -7.12 -2.45 -7.66
C VAL A 67 -8.58 -2.69 -7.99
N ASP A 68 -9.36 -1.61 -7.96
CA ASP A 68 -10.70 -1.61 -8.53
C ASP A 68 -10.61 -1.25 -10.03
N GLN A 69 -10.81 -2.26 -10.89
CA GLN A 69 -10.72 -2.18 -12.36
C GLN A 69 -11.90 -2.91 -13.01
N GLU A 70 -13.12 -2.52 -12.63
CA GLU A 70 -14.35 -3.06 -13.24
C GLU A 70 -14.45 -2.78 -14.75
N GLY A 71 -13.79 -1.72 -15.23
CA GLY A 71 -13.77 -1.32 -16.64
C GLY A 71 -15.01 -0.53 -17.09
N GLY A 72 -14.81 0.46 -17.98
CA GLY A 72 -15.83 1.39 -18.47
C GLY A 72 -15.23 2.63 -19.09
#